data_AF-A0A2T3NL05-F1
#
_entry.id   AF-A0A2T3NL05-F1
#
_cell.length_a   1.000
_cell.length_b   1.000
_cell.length_c   1.000
_cell.angle_alpha   90.00
_cell.angle_beta   90.00
_cell.angle_gamma   90.00
#
_symmetry.space_group_name_H-M   'P 1'
#
loop_
_entity.id
_entity.type
_entity.pdbx_description
1 polymer ?
#
loop_
_entity_poly.entity_id
_entity_poly.type
_entity_poly.pdbx_seq_one_letter_code
_entity_poly.pdbx_strand_id
1 'polypeptide(L)'
;MNSLPYIGSVTKYLTLIDEITQDGELLLFRGQPNKRKSLLPSIARGAENISTNGQEKDMLDCFYRLGNNKLRIQKNDYWHIMSEAHHHGLKTRLLDWTSNPLVALWFACQSPGNQPHVYVLKANARKQQGMAGDPYEITETKVFQPPVEYARVKAQSNWYSLHPSVNNQNTNKRFTPFEIEAGESDELYEIPIFSEVKENLLLELDKCGINEQLIYPDLTGLCLHINKLFEQAPVESKENAVGGGSSTDSLLETNLFDYQKSDALDDSLHALNQRDVKGGFQQYRHTYTSDFDFD
;
A
#
# COMPACT_ATOMS: atom_id res chain seq x y z
N MET A 1 -10.29 -10.47 15.91
CA MET A 1 -9.53 -9.28 15.48
C MET A 1 -9.96 -8.09 16.32
N ASN A 2 -8.98 -7.37 16.88
CA ASN A 2 -9.23 -6.28 17.80
C ASN A 2 -9.31 -4.94 17.04
N SER A 3 -10.45 -4.25 17.15
CA SER A 3 -10.62 -2.93 16.53
C SER A 3 -10.25 -1.84 17.53
N LEU A 4 -9.39 -0.92 17.11
CA LEU A 4 -8.92 0.21 17.90
C LEU A 4 -9.76 1.47 17.65
N PRO A 5 -9.59 2.53 18.46
CA PRO A 5 -10.31 3.78 18.28
C PRO A 5 -10.02 4.45 16.93
N TYR A 6 -10.99 5.22 16.44
CA TYR A 6 -10.81 6.01 15.23
C TYR A 6 -9.74 7.09 15.40
N ILE A 7 -8.94 7.30 14.34
CA ILE A 7 -7.92 8.35 14.28
C ILE A 7 -8.34 9.53 13.40
N GLY A 8 -7.81 10.72 13.76
CA GLY A 8 -8.05 11.98 13.07
C GLY A 8 -6.78 12.75 12.68
N SER A 9 -5.60 12.32 13.14
CA SER A 9 -4.30 12.96 12.89
C SER A 9 -3.17 11.92 12.95
N VAL A 10 -2.03 12.25 12.35
CA VAL A 10 -0.80 11.43 12.38
C VAL A 10 -0.31 11.25 13.82
N THR A 11 -0.37 12.29 14.65
CA THR A 11 0.04 12.20 16.06
C THR A 11 -0.77 11.15 16.82
N LYS A 12 -2.11 11.18 16.69
CA LYS A 12 -2.97 10.21 17.37
C LYS A 12 -2.72 8.78 16.86
N TYR A 13 -2.45 8.64 15.58
CA TYR A 13 -2.09 7.36 14.98
C TYR A 13 -0.80 6.78 15.57
N LEU A 14 0.25 7.60 15.68
CA LEU A 14 1.53 7.17 16.26
C LEU A 14 1.38 6.83 17.75
N THR A 15 0.63 7.62 18.52
CA THR A 15 0.36 7.32 19.93
C THR A 15 -0.33 5.95 20.10
N LEU A 16 -1.31 5.62 19.26
CA LEU A 16 -1.94 4.30 19.30
C LEU A 16 -0.96 3.17 18.94
N ILE A 17 -0.05 3.40 18.01
CA ILE A 17 0.98 2.39 17.66
C ILE A 17 1.91 2.16 18.85
N ASP A 18 2.35 3.22 19.52
CA ASP A 18 3.20 3.12 20.70
C ASP A 18 2.52 2.33 21.83
N GLU A 19 1.20 2.48 22.01
CA GLU A 19 0.41 1.71 22.99
C GLU A 19 0.35 0.20 22.68
N ILE A 20 0.39 -0.18 21.40
CA ILE A 20 0.36 -1.58 20.96
C ILE A 20 1.78 -2.20 20.97
N THR A 21 2.79 -1.35 20.79
CA THR A 21 4.18 -1.76 20.63
C THR A 21 4.70 -2.34 21.94
N GLN A 22 5.26 -3.54 21.85
CA GLN A 22 6.01 -4.19 22.92
C GLN A 22 7.49 -4.22 22.54
N ASP A 23 8.38 -4.12 23.53
CA ASP A 23 9.83 -4.12 23.28
C ASP A 23 10.27 -5.37 22.49
N GLY A 24 10.90 -5.14 21.33
CA GLY A 24 11.39 -6.20 20.44
C GLY A 24 10.33 -6.83 19.52
N GLU A 25 9.11 -6.29 19.49
CA GLU A 25 8.05 -6.80 18.61
C GLU A 25 8.22 -6.28 17.17
N LEU A 26 8.25 -7.17 16.18
CA LEU A 26 8.16 -6.78 14.77
C LEU A 26 6.71 -6.39 14.46
N LEU A 27 6.48 -5.10 14.19
CA LEU A 27 5.19 -4.62 13.72
C LEU A 27 5.19 -4.43 12.21
N LEU A 28 4.16 -4.97 11.56
CA LEU A 28 3.88 -4.78 10.14
C LEU A 28 2.52 -4.11 9.98
N PHE A 29 2.41 -3.24 8.98
CA PHE A 29 1.27 -2.40 8.74
C PHE A 29 0.74 -2.58 7.32
N ARG A 30 -0.58 -2.49 7.13
CA ARG A 30 -1.21 -2.50 5.81
C ARG A 30 -2.36 -1.51 5.77
N GLY A 31 -2.22 -0.45 4.98
CA GLY A 31 -3.29 0.51 4.72
C GLY A 31 -4.26 0.02 3.66
N GLN A 32 -5.55 0.26 3.86
CA GLN A 32 -6.58 0.00 2.87
C GLN A 32 -7.56 1.18 2.78
N PRO A 33 -7.88 1.66 1.56
CA PRO A 33 -8.73 2.84 1.38
C PRO A 33 -10.25 2.55 1.46
N ASN A 34 -10.64 1.31 1.21
CA ASN A 34 -12.04 0.88 1.07
C ASN A 34 -12.46 -0.08 2.18
N LYS A 35 -13.78 -0.32 2.27
CA LYS A 35 -14.42 -1.23 3.22
C LYS A 35 -13.62 -2.52 3.38
N ARG A 36 -13.46 -2.96 4.64
CA ARG A 36 -12.91 -4.26 5.10
C ARG A 36 -13.01 -5.34 4.01
N LYS A 37 -12.03 -5.37 3.12
CA LYS A 37 -11.86 -6.50 2.23
C LYS A 37 -11.07 -7.51 3.03
N SER A 38 -11.46 -8.76 2.88
CA SER A 38 -10.71 -9.84 3.48
C SER A 38 -9.23 -9.68 3.15
N LEU A 39 -8.37 -9.94 4.13
CA LEU A 39 -6.93 -10.10 3.94
C LEU A 39 -6.70 -11.42 3.20
N LEU A 40 -7.16 -11.44 1.95
CA LEU A 40 -7.01 -12.48 0.95
C LEU A 40 -6.12 -11.96 -0.17
N PRO A 41 -5.11 -12.75 -0.57
CA PRO A 41 -4.26 -12.42 -1.70
C PRO A 41 -5.04 -12.43 -3.02
N SER A 42 -4.56 -11.72 -4.04
CA SER A 42 -5.24 -11.58 -5.35
C SER A 42 -5.68 -12.91 -5.94
N ILE A 43 -4.80 -13.92 -5.85
CA ILE A 43 -5.07 -15.23 -6.45
C ILE A 43 -6.25 -15.95 -5.77
N ALA A 44 -6.54 -15.63 -4.52
CA ALA A 44 -7.60 -16.28 -3.74
C ALA A 44 -8.95 -15.56 -3.86
N ARG A 45 -8.96 -14.27 -4.24
CA ARG A 45 -10.19 -13.47 -4.33
C ARG A 45 -11.11 -14.03 -5.41
N GLY A 46 -12.33 -14.43 -5.03
CA GLY A 46 -13.29 -15.06 -5.94
C GLY A 46 -12.97 -16.53 -6.27
N ALA A 47 -11.90 -17.08 -5.71
CA ALA A 47 -11.46 -18.46 -5.85
C ALA A 47 -11.21 -19.13 -4.49
N GLU A 48 -11.84 -18.64 -3.41
CA GLU A 48 -11.55 -19.09 -2.04
C GLU A 48 -11.74 -20.60 -1.85
N ASN A 49 -12.56 -21.25 -2.68
CA ASN A 49 -12.89 -22.68 -2.61
C ASN A 49 -12.05 -23.56 -3.56
N ILE A 50 -11.16 -22.97 -4.35
CA ILE A 50 -10.38 -23.69 -5.38
C ILE A 50 -8.91 -23.68 -4.98
N SER A 51 -8.24 -24.82 -5.14
CA SER A 51 -6.79 -24.87 -4.96
C SER A 51 -6.15 -24.21 -6.18
N THR A 52 -5.51 -23.06 -5.96
CA THR A 52 -4.81 -22.33 -7.01
C THR A 52 -3.33 -22.71 -7.10
N ASN A 53 -2.85 -23.67 -6.29
CA ASN A 53 -1.43 -24.07 -6.27
C ASN A 53 -0.90 -24.44 -7.65
N GLY A 54 -1.60 -25.31 -8.38
CA GLY A 54 -1.19 -25.73 -9.72
C GLY A 54 -1.21 -24.57 -10.71
N GLN A 55 -2.31 -23.80 -10.73
CA GLN A 55 -2.46 -22.63 -11.59
C GLN A 55 -1.37 -21.58 -11.33
N GLU A 56 -1.06 -21.30 -10.07
CA GLU A 56 -0.01 -20.35 -9.69
C GLU A 56 1.36 -20.84 -10.13
N LYS A 57 1.68 -22.12 -9.92
CA LYS A 57 2.95 -22.72 -10.40
C LYS A 57 3.05 -22.59 -11.92
N ASP A 58 2.00 -22.89 -12.66
CA ASP A 58 1.96 -22.74 -14.12
C ASP A 58 2.14 -21.28 -14.55
N MET A 59 1.53 -20.33 -13.84
CA MET A 59 1.66 -18.90 -14.07
C MET A 59 3.09 -18.41 -13.80
N LEU A 60 3.71 -18.82 -12.69
CA LEU A 60 5.09 -18.48 -12.34
C LEU A 60 6.09 -19.11 -13.31
N ASP A 61 5.87 -20.35 -13.72
CA ASP A 61 6.70 -21.02 -14.73
C ASP A 61 6.56 -20.35 -16.12
N CYS A 62 5.38 -19.84 -16.45
CA CYS A 62 5.17 -19.02 -17.65
C CYS A 62 5.91 -17.67 -17.54
N PHE A 63 5.75 -16.97 -16.42
CA PHE A 63 6.45 -15.71 -16.12
C PHE A 63 7.96 -15.89 -16.22
N TYR A 64 8.51 -16.94 -15.61
CA TYR A 64 9.93 -17.25 -15.70
C TYR A 64 10.35 -17.52 -17.15
N ARG A 65 9.66 -18.41 -17.87
CA ARG A 65 10.02 -18.75 -19.26
C ARG A 65 10.01 -17.54 -20.19
N LEU A 66 9.00 -16.67 -20.10
CA LEU A 66 8.85 -15.50 -20.97
C LEU A 66 9.72 -14.32 -20.54
N GLY A 67 10.01 -14.21 -19.24
CA GLY A 67 10.76 -13.12 -18.63
C GLY A 67 12.23 -13.43 -18.33
N ASN A 68 12.72 -14.65 -18.54
CA ASN A 68 14.03 -15.10 -18.06
C ASN A 68 15.20 -14.19 -18.49
N ASN A 69 15.12 -13.57 -19.66
CA ASN A 69 16.16 -12.64 -20.14
C ASN A 69 16.24 -11.32 -19.35
N LYS A 70 15.18 -10.97 -18.63
CA LYS A 70 15.09 -9.80 -17.74
C LYS A 70 15.30 -10.17 -16.28
N LEU A 71 15.11 -11.45 -15.92
CA LEU A 71 15.26 -11.96 -14.56
C LEU A 71 16.69 -12.37 -14.27
N ARG A 72 17.18 -12.04 -13.08
CA ARG A 72 18.47 -12.53 -12.55
C ARG A 72 18.25 -13.57 -11.46
N ILE A 73 17.34 -14.52 -11.72
CA ILE A 73 16.82 -15.46 -10.73
C ILE A 73 16.99 -16.90 -11.25
N GLN A 74 17.25 -17.84 -10.34
CA GLN A 74 17.33 -19.26 -10.68
C GLN A 74 15.93 -19.87 -10.89
N LYS A 75 15.79 -20.78 -11.86
CA LYS A 75 14.51 -21.37 -12.28
C LYS A 75 13.67 -22.01 -11.16
N ASN A 76 14.30 -22.51 -10.11
CA ASN A 76 13.62 -23.25 -9.04
C ASN A 76 13.48 -22.44 -7.74
N ASP A 77 13.85 -21.16 -7.77
CA ASP A 77 13.72 -20.29 -6.61
C ASP A 77 12.34 -19.62 -6.59
N TYR A 78 11.32 -20.41 -6.23
CA TYR A 78 9.94 -19.93 -6.22
C TYR A 78 9.71 -18.77 -5.26
N TRP A 79 10.50 -18.63 -4.18
CA TRP A 79 10.43 -17.46 -3.30
C TRP A 79 10.78 -16.17 -4.05
N HIS A 80 11.89 -16.18 -4.79
CA HIS A 80 12.32 -15.01 -5.58
C HIS A 80 11.40 -14.79 -6.78
N ILE A 81 11.07 -15.84 -7.54
CA ILE A 81 10.21 -15.73 -8.73
C ILE A 81 8.84 -15.19 -8.34
N MET A 82 8.25 -15.67 -7.24
CA MET A 82 6.94 -15.20 -6.77
C MET A 82 7.00 -13.76 -6.26
N SER A 83 8.04 -13.39 -5.51
CA SER A 83 8.23 -12.00 -5.04
C SER A 83 8.39 -11.03 -6.21
N GLU A 84 9.16 -11.43 -7.22
CA GLU A 84 9.37 -10.68 -8.45
C GLU A 84 8.08 -10.55 -9.26
N ALA A 85 7.37 -11.66 -9.46
CA ALA A 85 6.11 -11.66 -10.20
C ALA A 85 5.04 -10.80 -9.51
N HIS A 86 4.94 -10.88 -8.18
CA HIS A 86 4.03 -10.05 -7.38
C HIS A 86 4.37 -8.56 -7.51
N HIS A 87 5.66 -8.20 -7.49
CA HIS A 87 6.10 -6.82 -7.68
C HIS A 87 5.65 -6.23 -9.03
N HIS A 88 5.57 -7.06 -10.08
CA HIS A 88 5.10 -6.66 -11.41
C HIS A 88 3.60 -6.92 -11.64
N GLY A 89 2.83 -7.15 -10.58
CA GLY A 89 1.36 -7.25 -10.63
C GLY A 89 0.81 -8.61 -11.07
N LEU A 90 1.62 -9.68 -11.08
CA LEU A 90 1.08 -11.03 -11.27
C LEU A 90 0.29 -11.43 -10.01
N LYS A 91 -0.91 -11.99 -10.20
CA LYS A 91 -1.73 -12.50 -9.10
C LYS A 91 -1.02 -13.66 -8.41
N THR A 92 -0.61 -13.46 -7.15
CA THR A 92 0.04 -14.49 -6.32
C THR A 92 -0.72 -14.67 -5.00
N ARG A 93 -0.24 -15.60 -4.17
CA ARG A 93 -0.66 -15.81 -2.78
C ARG A 93 -0.05 -14.82 -1.78
N LEU A 94 0.69 -13.82 -2.25
CA LEU A 94 1.31 -12.81 -1.41
C LEU A 94 0.33 -11.67 -1.11
N LEU A 95 0.51 -11.05 0.06
CA LEU A 95 -0.05 -9.74 0.38
C LEU A 95 1.05 -8.81 0.86
N ASP A 96 0.94 -7.55 0.49
CA ASP A 96 1.87 -6.50 0.87
C ASP A 96 1.64 -5.99 2.29
N TRP A 97 2.74 -5.79 3.00
CA TRP A 97 2.81 -5.14 4.28
C TRP A 97 4.00 -4.18 4.27
N THR A 98 4.02 -3.22 5.17
CA THR A 98 5.16 -2.32 5.36
C THR A 98 5.56 -2.31 6.83
N SER A 99 6.86 -2.19 7.12
CA SER A 99 7.31 -1.91 8.50
C SER A 99 7.29 -0.42 8.84
N ASN A 100 6.88 0.46 7.90
CA ASN A 100 6.72 1.89 8.14
C ASN A 100 5.24 2.23 8.35
N PRO A 101 4.82 2.65 9.56
CA PRO A 101 3.41 2.93 9.84
C PRO A 101 2.87 4.09 8.99
N LEU A 102 3.69 5.11 8.70
CA LEU A 102 3.25 6.26 7.90
C LEU A 102 3.02 5.90 6.44
N VAL A 103 3.80 4.95 5.90
CA VAL A 103 3.57 4.40 4.55
C VAL A 103 2.23 3.68 4.49
N ALA A 104 1.89 2.88 5.51
CA ALA A 104 0.58 2.24 5.59
C ALA A 104 -0.56 3.26 5.70
N LEU A 105 -0.40 4.29 6.53
CA LEU A 105 -1.39 5.36 6.64
C LEU A 105 -1.59 6.07 5.29
N TRP A 106 -0.51 6.35 4.56
CA TRP A 106 -0.57 6.93 3.23
C TRP A 106 -1.41 6.06 2.27
N PHE A 107 -1.16 4.75 2.22
CA PHE A 107 -1.95 3.82 1.38
C PHE A 107 -3.42 3.76 1.78
N ALA A 108 -3.76 3.91 3.06
CA ALA A 108 -5.14 3.99 3.51
C ALA A 108 -5.84 5.28 3.05
N CYS A 109 -5.10 6.39 2.90
CA CYS A 109 -5.69 7.70 2.61
C CYS A 109 -5.65 8.10 1.12
N GLN A 110 -4.64 7.68 0.34
CA GLN A 110 -4.39 8.18 -1.02
C GLN A 110 -5.54 7.92 -2.01
N SER A 111 -6.22 6.77 -1.89
CA SER A 111 -7.22 6.36 -2.88
C SER A 111 -8.63 6.77 -2.45
N PRO A 112 -9.53 7.10 -3.39
CA PRO A 112 -10.92 7.38 -3.08
C PRO A 112 -11.54 6.16 -2.40
N GLY A 113 -12.19 6.38 -1.27
CA GLY A 113 -12.72 5.30 -0.45
C GLY A 113 -13.30 5.80 0.85
N ASN A 114 -14.37 5.15 1.28
CA ASN A 114 -15.26 5.68 2.32
C ASN A 114 -15.01 5.07 3.71
N GLN A 115 -14.15 4.04 3.79
CA GLN A 115 -13.85 3.33 5.04
C GLN A 115 -12.36 3.00 5.12
N PRO A 116 -11.50 4.04 5.13
CA PRO A 116 -10.06 3.85 5.26
C PRO A 116 -9.72 3.21 6.63
N HIS A 117 -8.77 2.29 6.61
CA HIS A 117 -8.27 1.63 7.82
C HIS A 117 -6.84 1.14 7.63
N VAL A 118 -6.14 0.95 8.74
CA VAL A 118 -4.81 0.33 8.76
C VAL A 118 -4.85 -0.92 9.62
N TYR A 119 -4.41 -2.04 9.06
CA TYR A 119 -4.13 -3.26 9.81
C TYR A 119 -2.75 -3.17 10.46
N VAL A 120 -2.64 -3.65 11.70
CA VAL A 120 -1.39 -3.78 12.45
C VAL A 120 -1.21 -5.24 12.82
N LEU A 121 -0.09 -5.83 12.41
CA LEU A 121 0.28 -7.22 12.65
C LEU A 121 1.51 -7.29 13.55
N LYS A 122 1.38 -7.95 14.71
CA LYS A 122 2.50 -8.44 15.53
C LYS A 122 3.08 -9.68 14.87
N ALA A 123 4.17 -9.51 14.15
CA ALA A 123 4.65 -10.45 13.15
C ALA A 123 5.69 -11.46 13.67
N ASN A 124 6.16 -11.35 14.92
CA ASN A 124 7.25 -12.20 15.42
C ASN A 124 6.93 -13.70 15.32
N ALA A 125 5.73 -14.10 15.74
CA ALA A 125 5.30 -15.51 15.70
C ALA A 125 5.19 -16.07 14.27
N ARG A 126 4.92 -15.20 13.29
CA ARG A 126 4.69 -15.58 11.89
C ARG A 126 5.90 -15.37 11.00
N LYS A 127 7.01 -14.85 11.53
CA LYS A 127 8.22 -14.56 10.75
C LYS A 127 8.81 -15.85 10.18
N GLN A 128 8.95 -15.89 8.86
CA GLN A 128 9.59 -17.00 8.14
C GLN A 128 11.10 -16.97 8.39
N GLN A 129 11.67 -18.08 8.85
CA GLN A 129 13.10 -18.23 9.04
C GLN A 129 13.78 -18.69 7.75
N GLY A 130 14.27 -17.72 6.97
CA GLY A 130 14.95 -17.98 5.70
C GLY A 130 14.03 -18.51 4.60
N MET A 131 14.56 -18.62 3.38
CA MET A 131 13.83 -18.99 2.17
C MET A 131 14.26 -20.37 1.64
N ALA A 132 14.53 -21.30 2.55
CA ALA A 132 14.84 -22.68 2.20
C ALA A 132 13.53 -23.50 2.11
N GLY A 133 13.37 -24.28 1.04
CA GLY A 133 12.21 -25.16 0.83
C GLY A 133 11.15 -24.60 -0.12
N ASP A 134 10.11 -25.39 -0.37
CA ASP A 134 9.02 -25.05 -1.29
C ASP A 134 8.01 -24.10 -0.59
N PRO A 135 7.77 -22.86 -1.09
CA PRO A 135 6.78 -21.94 -0.50
C PRO A 135 5.34 -22.48 -0.54
N TYR A 136 5.08 -23.59 -1.25
CA TYR A 136 3.76 -24.22 -1.28
C TYR A 136 3.53 -25.22 -0.14
N GLU A 137 4.56 -25.52 0.67
CA GLU A 137 4.48 -26.47 1.80
C GLU A 137 4.06 -25.81 3.13
N ILE A 138 3.93 -24.48 3.17
CA ILE A 138 3.47 -23.78 4.38
C ILE A 138 2.02 -24.16 4.73
N THR A 139 1.74 -24.28 6.02
CA THR A 139 0.41 -24.66 6.55
C THR A 139 -0.32 -23.51 7.25
N GLU A 140 0.39 -22.42 7.53
CA GLU A 140 -0.13 -21.20 8.15
C GLU A 140 0.48 -19.97 7.47
N THR A 141 -0.15 -18.82 7.62
CA THR A 141 0.35 -17.58 7.03
C THR A 141 1.67 -17.18 7.67
N LYS A 142 2.70 -17.01 6.83
CA LYS A 142 4.05 -16.61 7.22
C LYS A 142 4.42 -15.26 6.63
N VAL A 143 5.24 -14.47 7.32
CA VAL A 143 5.71 -13.16 6.85
C VAL A 143 7.21 -13.14 6.61
N PHE A 144 7.65 -12.45 5.56
CA PHE A 144 9.04 -12.37 5.15
C PHE A 144 9.35 -11.06 4.44
N GLN A 145 10.62 -10.64 4.47
CA GLN A 145 11.09 -9.55 3.61
C GLN A 145 11.37 -10.09 2.22
N PRO A 146 10.87 -9.44 1.16
CA PRO A 146 11.18 -9.86 -0.20
C PRO A 146 12.69 -9.87 -0.45
N PRO A 147 13.22 -10.88 -1.16
CA PRO A 147 14.64 -10.92 -1.49
C PRO A 147 15.01 -9.98 -2.66
N VAL A 148 14.11 -9.06 -3.00
CA VAL A 148 14.18 -8.25 -4.21
C VAL A 148 14.62 -6.84 -3.86
N GLU A 149 15.62 -6.31 -4.58
CA GLU A 149 16.25 -5.02 -4.27
C GLU A 149 15.76 -3.85 -5.13
N TYR A 150 14.45 -3.76 -5.39
CA TYR A 150 13.90 -2.60 -6.10
C TYR A 150 13.87 -1.36 -5.22
N ALA A 151 14.12 -0.19 -5.84
CA ALA A 151 14.04 1.09 -5.15
C ALA A 151 12.68 1.29 -4.47
N ARG A 152 11.59 0.89 -5.15
CA ARG A 152 10.22 0.92 -4.61
C ARG A 152 10.05 0.03 -3.38
N VAL A 153 10.57 -1.21 -3.42
CA VAL A 153 10.53 -2.15 -2.29
C VAL A 153 11.25 -1.58 -1.06
N LYS A 154 12.41 -0.94 -1.29
CA LYS A 154 13.19 -0.28 -0.24
C LYS A 154 12.49 0.97 0.31
N ALA A 155 11.96 1.83 -0.55
CA ALA A 155 11.30 3.07 -0.16
C ALA A 155 10.03 2.84 0.66
N GLN A 156 9.31 1.76 0.36
CA GLN A 156 8.09 1.38 1.08
C GLN A 156 8.35 0.50 2.30
N SER A 157 9.61 0.17 2.62
CA SER A 157 9.98 -0.78 3.68
C SER A 157 9.15 -2.07 3.60
N ASN A 158 9.07 -2.64 2.41
CA ASN A 158 8.06 -3.64 2.06
C ASN A 158 8.34 -5.00 2.71
N TRP A 159 7.25 -5.69 3.05
CA TRP A 159 7.19 -7.05 3.58
C TRP A 159 6.06 -7.80 2.86
N TYR A 160 6.15 -9.11 2.81
CA TYR A 160 5.10 -9.96 2.29
C TYR A 160 4.59 -10.94 3.35
N SER A 161 3.29 -11.20 3.33
CA SER A 161 2.71 -12.39 3.94
C SER A 161 2.39 -13.43 2.85
N LEU A 162 2.82 -14.67 3.05
CA LEU A 162 2.56 -15.83 2.21
C LEU A 162 1.38 -16.62 2.79
N HIS A 163 0.31 -16.78 2.01
CA HIS A 163 -0.92 -17.42 2.47
C HIS A 163 -1.01 -18.86 1.94
N PRO A 164 -1.22 -19.85 2.82
CA PRO A 164 -1.30 -21.25 2.39
C PRO A 164 -2.64 -21.55 1.72
N SER A 165 -2.62 -22.44 0.73
CA SER A 165 -3.84 -23.07 0.20
C SER A 165 -3.99 -24.44 0.86
N VAL A 166 -4.76 -24.52 1.95
CA VAL A 166 -4.89 -25.73 2.77
C VAL A 166 -6.15 -26.50 2.38
N ASN A 167 -6.08 -27.82 2.35
CA ASN A 167 -7.26 -28.66 2.18
C ASN A 167 -7.99 -28.82 3.53
N ASN A 168 -9.01 -27.99 3.78
CA ASN A 168 -9.82 -28.14 4.97
C ASN A 168 -10.89 -29.22 4.73
N GLN A 169 -10.81 -30.36 5.43
CA GLN A 169 -11.78 -31.46 5.22
C GLN A 169 -13.21 -31.09 5.63
N ASN A 170 -13.38 -30.06 6.47
CA ASN A 170 -14.69 -29.65 7.00
C ASN A 170 -15.31 -28.47 6.22
N THR A 171 -14.55 -27.79 5.37
CA THR A 171 -15.07 -26.67 4.56
C THR A 171 -14.52 -26.76 3.14
N ASN A 172 -15.32 -26.47 2.12
CA ASN A 172 -14.82 -26.41 0.75
C ASN A 172 -13.81 -25.27 0.51
N LYS A 173 -13.44 -24.49 1.55
CA LYS A 173 -12.50 -23.37 1.47
C LYS A 173 -11.05 -23.88 1.44
N ARG A 174 -10.28 -23.27 0.55
CA ARG A 174 -8.86 -23.52 0.29
C ARG A 174 -7.98 -22.37 0.80
N PHE A 175 -8.47 -21.14 0.70
CA PHE A 175 -7.86 -19.99 1.34
C PHE A 175 -8.74 -19.50 2.48
N THR A 176 -8.10 -19.13 3.59
CA THR A 176 -8.77 -18.48 4.72
C THR A 176 -8.27 -17.04 4.78
N PRO A 177 -9.17 -16.05 4.81
CA PRO A 177 -8.78 -14.67 5.04
C PRO A 177 -7.95 -14.56 6.31
N PHE A 178 -6.87 -13.78 6.27
CA PHE A 178 -5.94 -13.75 7.39
C PHE A 178 -6.55 -13.17 8.67
N GLU A 179 -7.53 -12.27 8.57
CA GLU A 179 -8.27 -11.80 9.75
C GLU A 179 -9.11 -12.89 10.43
N ILE A 180 -9.47 -13.95 9.69
CA ILE A 180 -10.16 -15.13 10.22
C ILE A 180 -9.13 -16.13 10.75
N GLU A 181 -8.00 -16.32 10.05
CA GLU A 181 -6.91 -17.21 10.50
C GLU A 181 -6.29 -16.73 11.82
N ALA A 182 -6.05 -15.42 11.95
CA ALA A 182 -5.58 -14.81 13.19
C ALA A 182 -6.62 -14.90 14.33
N GLY A 183 -7.90 -15.06 13.99
CA GLY A 183 -8.98 -15.24 14.97
C GLY A 183 -9.10 -14.08 15.95
N GLU A 184 -9.26 -14.40 17.23
CA GLU A 184 -9.28 -13.46 18.36
C GLU A 184 -7.91 -13.33 19.06
N SER A 185 -6.84 -13.77 18.40
CA SER A 185 -5.50 -13.57 18.94
C SER A 185 -5.13 -12.09 19.01
N ASP A 186 -4.14 -11.79 19.85
CA ASP A 186 -3.54 -10.46 20.00
C ASP A 186 -2.57 -10.11 18.84
N GLU A 187 -2.60 -10.88 17.74
CA GLU A 187 -1.66 -10.72 16.63
C GLU A 187 -2.08 -9.64 15.64
N LEU A 188 -3.39 -9.43 15.44
CA LEU A 188 -3.92 -8.56 14.40
C LEU A 188 -4.93 -7.54 14.93
N TYR A 189 -4.62 -6.26 14.68
CA TYR A 189 -5.46 -5.13 15.02
C TYR A 189 -5.88 -4.36 13.78
N GLU A 190 -6.98 -3.63 13.90
CA GLU A 190 -7.46 -2.70 12.90
C GLU A 190 -7.61 -1.29 13.51
N ILE A 191 -7.04 -0.30 12.85
CA ILE A 191 -7.18 1.12 13.19
C ILE A 191 -8.07 1.76 12.12
N PRO A 192 -9.35 2.05 12.42
CA PRO A 192 -10.23 2.73 11.50
C PRO A 192 -9.91 4.24 11.41
N ILE A 193 -10.15 4.84 10.25
CA ILE A 193 -9.84 6.24 9.97
C ILE A 193 -11.13 6.95 9.53
N PHE A 194 -11.35 8.17 10.01
CA PHE A 194 -12.47 8.98 9.52
C PHE A 194 -12.24 9.35 8.05
N SER A 195 -13.26 9.17 7.21
CA SER A 195 -13.13 9.42 5.76
C SER A 195 -12.89 10.90 5.45
N GLU A 196 -13.37 11.76 6.33
CA GLU A 196 -13.33 13.22 6.26
C GLU A 196 -11.92 13.77 6.50
N VAL A 197 -11.07 13.04 7.24
CA VAL A 197 -9.72 13.51 7.59
C VAL A 197 -8.64 13.06 6.60
N LYS A 198 -8.99 12.27 5.57
CA LYS A 198 -7.99 11.64 4.68
C LYS A 198 -7.10 12.66 3.99
N GLU A 199 -7.69 13.77 3.53
CA GLU A 199 -6.93 14.83 2.85
C GLU A 199 -5.97 15.52 3.81
N ASN A 200 -6.44 15.87 5.01
CA ASN A 200 -5.58 16.42 6.07
C ASN A 200 -4.44 15.45 6.45
N LEU A 201 -4.73 14.16 6.61
CA LEU A 201 -3.71 13.15 6.89
C LEU A 201 -2.67 13.06 5.77
N LEU A 202 -3.06 13.21 4.50
CA LEU A 202 -2.09 13.23 3.38
C LEU A 202 -1.21 14.49 3.40
N LEU A 203 -1.72 15.64 3.87
CA LEU A 203 -0.93 16.85 4.07
C LEU A 203 0.06 16.70 5.24
N GLU A 204 -0.40 16.17 6.38
CA GLU A 204 0.46 15.86 7.53
C GLU A 204 1.56 14.85 7.15
N LEU A 205 1.23 13.82 6.37
CA LEU A 205 2.17 12.82 5.86
C LEU A 205 3.21 13.44 4.91
N ASP A 206 2.79 14.33 4.01
CA ASP A 206 3.73 15.03 3.11
C ASP A 206 4.73 15.90 3.90
N LYS A 207 4.28 16.56 4.97
CA LYS A 207 5.16 17.28 5.92
C LYS A 207 6.16 16.35 6.61
N CYS A 208 5.80 15.09 6.81
CA CYS A 208 6.71 14.04 7.28
C CYS A 208 7.57 13.41 6.17
N GLY A 209 7.48 13.90 4.93
CA GLY A 209 8.22 13.39 3.78
C GLY A 209 7.61 12.12 3.14
N ILE A 210 6.41 11.72 3.55
CA ILE A 210 5.70 10.56 3.01
C ILE A 210 4.74 11.02 1.92
N ASN A 211 5.18 10.93 0.67
CA ASN A 211 4.42 11.39 -0.49
C ASN A 211 4.65 10.51 -1.73
N GLU A 212 4.01 10.87 -2.83
CA GLU A 212 4.03 10.11 -4.08
C GLU A 212 5.46 9.89 -4.59
N GLN A 213 6.36 10.88 -4.44
CA GLN A 213 7.75 10.80 -4.85
C GLN A 213 8.56 9.81 -4.00
N LEU A 214 8.32 9.76 -2.70
CA LEU A 214 8.95 8.76 -1.82
C LEU A 214 8.43 7.37 -2.14
N ILE A 215 7.10 7.21 -2.18
CA ILE A 215 6.44 5.90 -2.32
C ILE A 215 6.74 5.27 -3.68
N TYR A 216 6.80 6.07 -4.74
CA TYR A 216 7.16 5.65 -6.09
C TYR A 216 8.43 6.38 -6.52
N PRO A 217 9.63 5.81 -6.25
CA PRO A 217 10.91 6.47 -6.48
C PRO A 217 11.33 6.40 -7.96
N ASP A 218 10.41 6.77 -8.85
CA ASP A 218 10.60 6.90 -10.28
C ASP A 218 10.08 8.27 -10.76
N LEU A 219 10.25 8.55 -12.05
CA LEU A 219 9.76 9.79 -12.63
C LEU A 219 8.24 9.90 -12.58
N THR A 220 7.52 8.77 -12.50
CA THR A 220 6.06 8.78 -12.37
C THR A 220 5.65 9.31 -11.01
N GLY A 221 6.24 8.82 -9.91
CA GLY A 221 5.98 9.33 -8.56
C GLY A 221 6.32 10.80 -8.40
N LEU A 222 7.46 11.23 -8.97
CA LEU A 222 7.84 12.64 -8.98
C LEU A 222 6.79 13.51 -9.70
N CYS A 223 6.36 13.12 -10.89
CA CYS A 223 5.33 13.84 -11.63
C CYS A 223 3.99 13.92 -10.86
N LEU A 224 3.59 12.83 -10.20
CA LEU A 224 2.38 12.80 -9.37
C LEU A 224 2.47 13.81 -8.21
N HIS A 225 3.60 13.84 -7.52
CA HIS A 225 3.84 14.79 -6.43
C HIS A 225 3.79 16.24 -6.93
N ILE A 226 4.48 16.55 -8.03
CA ILE A 226 4.49 17.90 -8.62
C ILE A 226 3.06 18.32 -9.02
N ASN A 227 2.28 17.45 -9.66
CA ASN A 227 0.90 17.79 -10.03
C ASN A 227 0.08 18.21 -8.80
N LYS A 228 0.21 17.47 -7.70
CA LYS A 228 -0.49 17.75 -6.45
C LYS A 228 -0.10 19.11 -5.84
N LEU A 229 1.17 19.47 -5.87
CA LEU A 229 1.67 20.77 -5.41
C LEU A 229 1.04 21.94 -6.20
N PHE A 230 0.82 21.76 -7.50
CA PHE A 230 0.30 22.81 -8.38
C PHE A 230 -1.23 22.83 -8.49
N GLU A 231 -1.93 21.74 -8.14
CA GLU A 231 -3.39 21.68 -8.08
C GLU A 231 -3.96 22.39 -6.85
N GLN A 232 -3.23 22.40 -5.73
CA GLN A 232 -3.68 22.98 -4.46
C GLN A 232 -3.21 24.43 -4.24
N ALA A 233 -2.30 24.94 -5.07
CA ALA A 233 -1.90 26.35 -5.02
C ALA A 233 -3.05 27.25 -5.52
N PRO A 234 -3.48 28.28 -4.77
CA PRO A 234 -4.51 29.20 -5.23
C PRO A 234 -4.11 29.85 -6.55
N VAL A 235 -5.02 29.88 -7.52
CA VAL A 235 -4.80 30.52 -8.83
C VAL A 235 -4.71 32.06 -8.72
N GLU A 236 -4.94 32.62 -7.54
CA GLU A 236 -4.92 34.07 -7.26
C GLU A 236 -3.48 34.64 -7.17
N SER A 237 -2.78 34.69 -8.30
CA SER A 237 -1.72 35.67 -8.56
C SER A 237 -1.15 35.60 -10.00
N LYS A 238 -1.94 35.24 -11.00
CA LYS A 238 -1.41 35.14 -12.39
C LYS A 238 -1.73 36.29 -13.34
N GLU A 239 -2.43 37.35 -12.92
CA GLU A 239 -2.72 38.49 -13.81
C GLU A 239 -1.79 39.71 -13.67
N ASN A 240 -0.85 39.76 -12.71
CA ASN A 240 0.03 40.93 -12.53
C ASN A 240 1.53 40.69 -12.70
N ALA A 241 1.98 39.54 -13.22
CA ALA A 241 3.39 39.32 -13.54
C ALA A 241 3.68 39.57 -15.03
N VAL A 242 3.49 40.82 -15.48
CA VAL A 242 4.17 41.31 -16.68
C VAL A 242 5.58 41.73 -16.28
N GLY A 243 6.56 40.89 -16.63
CA GLY A 243 7.97 41.27 -16.66
C GLY A 243 8.80 40.75 -15.47
N GLY A 244 9.55 39.69 -15.73
CA GLY A 244 10.61 39.21 -14.84
C GLY A 244 10.71 37.69 -14.93
N GLY A 245 11.85 37.18 -15.37
CA GLY A 245 12.12 35.75 -15.42
C GLY A 245 12.05 35.18 -14.00
N SER A 246 10.90 34.64 -13.62
CA SER A 246 10.75 33.84 -12.42
C SER A 246 11.51 32.54 -12.66
N SER A 247 12.59 32.33 -11.90
CA SER A 247 13.29 31.06 -11.88
C SER A 247 12.30 29.98 -11.47
N THR A 248 12.37 28.81 -12.11
CA THR A 248 11.52 27.65 -11.77
C THR A 248 11.57 27.31 -10.27
N ASP A 249 12.71 27.57 -9.63
CA ASP A 249 12.92 27.38 -8.20
C ASP A 249 12.03 28.28 -7.34
N SER A 250 11.81 29.54 -7.74
CA SER A 250 10.95 30.47 -7.00
C SER A 250 9.48 30.04 -7.02
N LEU A 251 9.01 29.48 -8.14
CA LEU A 251 7.64 28.98 -8.26
C LEU A 251 7.42 27.70 -7.46
N LEU A 252 8.39 26.79 -7.46
CA LEU A 252 8.34 25.58 -6.66
C LEU A 252 8.35 25.89 -5.16
N GLU A 253 9.22 26.81 -4.71
CA GLU A 253 9.27 27.26 -3.32
C GLU A 253 7.95 27.89 -2.88
N THR A 254 7.33 28.72 -3.74
CA THR A 254 6.05 29.37 -3.46
C THR A 254 4.93 28.34 -3.33
N ASN A 255 4.80 27.43 -4.30
CA ASN A 255 3.76 26.41 -4.29
C ASN A 255 3.93 25.42 -3.13
N LEU A 256 5.17 25.06 -2.79
CA LEU A 256 5.45 24.20 -1.63
C LEU A 256 5.05 24.89 -0.33
N PHE A 257 5.32 26.19 -0.22
CA PHE A 257 4.94 27.00 0.94
C PHE A 257 3.43 27.15 1.09
N ASP A 258 2.71 27.38 -0.02
CA ASP A 258 1.25 27.48 -0.02
C ASP A 258 0.59 26.13 0.24
N TYR A 259 1.09 25.05 -0.37
CA TYR A 259 0.66 23.68 -0.12
C TYR A 259 0.81 23.29 1.36
N GLN A 260 1.89 23.72 2.02
CA GLN A 260 2.09 23.45 3.45
C GLN A 260 1.15 24.27 4.37
N LYS A 261 0.60 25.38 3.87
CA LYS A 261 -0.29 26.29 4.63
C LYS A 261 -1.78 25.98 4.52
N SER A 262 -2.20 25.14 3.57
CA SER A 262 -3.62 24.80 3.37
C SER A 262 -4.29 24.08 4.56
N ASP A 263 -3.54 23.72 5.61
CA ASP A 263 -4.05 23.26 6.91
C ASP A 263 -4.89 24.31 7.67
N ALA A 264 -4.86 25.58 7.27
CA ALA A 264 -5.64 26.63 7.90
C ALA A 264 -7.07 26.68 7.31
N LEU A 265 -7.97 25.85 7.87
CA LEU A 265 -9.44 25.94 7.81
C LEU A 265 -10.01 26.86 6.72
N ASP A 266 -10.47 26.26 5.61
CA ASP A 266 -11.51 26.88 4.81
C ASP A 266 -12.60 25.85 4.45
N ASP A 267 -13.66 25.82 5.25
CA ASP A 267 -14.90 25.04 5.04
C ASP A 267 -15.70 25.51 3.79
N SER A 268 -15.14 26.39 2.95
CA SER A 268 -15.87 27.13 1.91
C SER A 268 -15.66 26.66 0.47
N LEU A 269 -14.77 25.69 0.19
CA LEU A 269 -14.41 25.32 -1.20
C LEU A 269 -15.05 24.01 -1.71
N HIS A 270 -16.05 23.46 -1.00
CA HIS A 270 -16.71 22.22 -1.40
C HIS A 270 -17.67 22.32 -2.60
N ALA A 271 -17.76 23.47 -3.25
CA ALA A 271 -18.73 23.68 -4.33
C ALA A 271 -18.16 24.43 -5.52
N LEU A 272 -17.09 23.96 -6.16
CA LEU A 272 -16.70 24.33 -7.53
C LEU A 272 -15.51 23.49 -8.04
N ASN A 273 -15.73 22.21 -8.36
CA ASN A 273 -14.92 21.51 -9.37
C ASN A 273 -15.60 20.22 -9.86
N GLN A 274 -16.83 20.37 -10.36
CA GLN A 274 -17.38 19.47 -11.36
C GLN A 274 -17.15 20.08 -12.74
N ARG A 275 -15.93 19.94 -13.30
CA ARG A 275 -15.73 20.03 -14.75
C ARG A 275 -14.74 18.98 -15.21
N ASP A 276 -15.18 18.25 -16.22
CA ASP A 276 -14.60 17.04 -16.77
C ASP A 276 -13.13 17.14 -17.17
N VAL A 277 -12.29 16.28 -16.57
CA VAL A 277 -11.08 15.73 -17.19
C VAL A 277 -11.14 14.20 -17.06
N LYS A 278 -12.22 13.59 -17.59
CA LYS A 278 -12.50 12.15 -17.47
C LYS A 278 -11.77 11.23 -18.46
N GLY A 279 -10.89 11.74 -19.33
CA GLY A 279 -10.30 10.93 -20.41
C GLY A 279 -8.99 10.23 -20.07
N GLY A 280 -8.01 10.96 -19.51
CA GLY A 280 -6.63 10.46 -19.37
C GLY A 280 -6.26 9.92 -18.00
N PHE A 281 -6.81 10.48 -16.92
CA PHE A 281 -6.40 10.18 -15.55
C PHE A 281 -6.88 8.81 -15.03
N GLN A 282 -8.02 8.30 -15.51
CA GLN A 282 -8.51 6.98 -15.10
C GLN A 282 -7.63 5.83 -15.62
N GLN A 283 -6.95 6.03 -16.75
CA GLN A 283 -6.12 4.99 -17.36
C GLN A 283 -4.80 4.78 -16.60
N TYR A 284 -4.27 5.83 -15.95
CA TYR A 284 -2.96 5.80 -15.27
C TYR A 284 -3.03 5.46 -13.78
N ARG A 285 -4.12 5.81 -13.08
CA ARG A 285 -4.38 5.26 -11.74
C ARG A 285 -4.35 3.72 -11.80
N HIS A 286 -4.89 3.18 -12.89
CA HIS A 286 -4.93 1.76 -13.19
C HIS A 286 -3.58 1.08 -13.47
N THR A 287 -2.45 1.80 -13.57
CA THR A 287 -1.13 1.18 -13.85
C THR A 287 -0.28 1.00 -12.58
N TYR A 288 -0.48 1.82 -11.55
CA TYR A 288 0.33 1.78 -10.32
C TYR A 288 -0.48 1.59 -9.04
N THR A 289 -1.78 1.94 -9.03
CA THR A 289 -2.69 1.56 -7.94
C THR A 289 -3.31 0.18 -8.15
N SER A 290 -3.10 -0.44 -9.31
CA SER A 290 -3.43 -1.85 -9.60
C SER A 290 -2.37 -2.82 -9.08
N ASP A 291 -1.13 -2.35 -8.89
CA ASP A 291 0.00 -3.17 -8.42
C ASP A 291 -0.15 -3.57 -6.95
N PHE A 292 -0.97 -2.84 -6.24
CA PHE A 292 -1.56 -3.29 -5.00
C PHE A 292 -3.00 -3.62 -5.32
N ASP A 293 -3.47 -4.81 -4.94
CA ASP A 293 -4.85 -5.23 -5.12
C ASP A 293 -5.84 -4.38 -4.29
N PHE A 294 -6.00 -3.12 -4.66
CA PHE A 294 -6.95 -2.14 -4.14
C PHE A 294 -8.10 -1.98 -5.14
N ASP A 295 -8.85 -3.06 -5.35
CA ASP A 295 -10.24 -2.90 -5.78
C ASP A 295 -11.07 -2.25 -4.66
#